data_AF-A0A5M6CDC2-F1
#
_entry.id   AF-A0A5M6CDC2-F1
#
_cell.length_a   1.000
_cell.length_b   1.000
_cell.length_c   1.000
_cell.angle_alpha   90.00
_cell.angle_beta   90.00
_cell.angle_gamma   90.00
#
_symmetry.space_group_name_H-M   'P 1'
#
loop_
_entity.id
_entity.type
_entity.pdbx_description
1 polymer ?
#
loop_
_entity_poly.entity_id
_entity_poly.type
_entity_poly.pdbx_seq_one_letter_code
_entity_poly.pdbx_strand_id
1 'polypeptide(L)'
;MMLFIRIRTLLPAVFIALFVIGCTEALTEQSAQTFTQPQPVNTKTLLRFPGELQGKYLSMDDSSIIKIEHNFIIRVYEGWNKIANSAFDSSFTWSNDSVIEKGSEQKYYAIKQKNSISVYTYFQDTVIVLNASTVLLKKFKGNYYLNQQLDNHNWSVKMINISKNKLMLNAVFDSTHLIIDTVTSEDIAAPKPLNLSKKEFKKYVQSNNFEEREAFIRVE
;
A
#
# COMPACT_ATOMS: atom_id res chain seq x y z
N MET A 1 0.60 -33.11 37.55
CA MET A 1 -0.38 -33.44 36.50
C MET A 1 -0.17 -32.44 35.37
N MET A 2 0.69 -32.79 34.43
CA MET A 2 1.21 -31.89 33.39
C MET A 2 0.36 -31.96 32.12
N LEU A 3 0.15 -30.78 31.58
CA LEU A 3 -0.49 -30.37 30.34
C LEU A 3 0.06 -31.11 29.10
N PHE A 4 -0.80 -31.47 28.15
CA PHE A 4 -0.52 -31.36 26.70
C PHE A 4 -1.85 -31.31 25.92
N ILE A 5 -2.29 -30.10 25.57
CA ILE A 5 -3.28 -29.89 24.52
C ILE A 5 -2.53 -30.07 23.20
N ARG A 6 -2.85 -31.14 22.46
CA ARG A 6 -2.38 -31.34 21.09
C ARG A 6 -3.03 -30.28 20.20
N ILE A 7 -2.30 -29.22 19.90
CA ILE A 7 -2.63 -28.29 18.81
C ILE A 7 -2.40 -29.06 17.51
N ARG A 8 -3.49 -29.44 16.83
CA ARG A 8 -3.44 -29.95 15.46
C ARG A 8 -2.89 -28.85 14.56
N THR A 9 -1.80 -29.17 13.88
CA THR A 9 -1.12 -28.36 12.87
C THR A 9 -2.11 -27.83 11.82
N LEU A 10 -2.40 -26.53 11.88
CA LEU A 10 -2.98 -25.75 10.80
C LEU A 10 -1.86 -25.28 9.87
N LEU A 11 -1.49 -26.09 8.89
CA LEU A 11 -0.76 -25.69 7.67
C LEU A 11 -1.36 -26.54 6.54
N PRO A 12 -2.02 -25.91 5.54
CA PRO A 12 -1.29 -25.27 4.46
C PRO A 12 -1.97 -23.98 3.99
N ALA A 13 -1.80 -22.87 4.70
CA ALA A 13 -2.08 -21.51 4.18
C ALA A 13 -0.79 -20.82 3.68
N VAL A 14 0.32 -21.56 3.60
CA VAL A 14 1.68 -21.00 3.48
C VAL A 14 2.13 -20.80 2.04
N PHE A 15 1.47 -21.40 1.04
CA PHE A 15 1.99 -21.35 -0.34
C PHE A 15 1.53 -20.15 -1.19
N ILE A 16 0.47 -19.42 -0.80
CA ILE A 16 0.12 -18.13 -1.43
C ILE A 16 0.76 -16.96 -0.65
N ALA A 17 1.05 -17.11 0.64
CA ALA A 17 1.75 -16.09 1.43
C ALA A 17 3.21 -15.85 0.95
N LEU A 18 3.82 -16.81 0.26
CA LEU A 18 5.20 -16.73 -0.24
C LEU A 18 5.36 -16.03 -1.59
N PHE A 19 4.27 -15.69 -2.30
CA PHE A 19 4.32 -14.87 -3.52
C PHE A 19 3.97 -13.38 -3.29
N VAL A 20 3.88 -12.95 -2.02
CA VAL A 20 3.76 -11.53 -1.63
C VAL A 20 5.11 -10.98 -1.13
N ILE A 21 6.22 -11.71 -1.33
CA ILE A 21 7.54 -11.23 -0.95
C ILE A 21 7.99 -10.17 -1.97
N GLY A 22 7.73 -8.91 -1.63
CA GLY A 22 8.47 -7.78 -2.17
C GLY A 22 7.66 -6.69 -2.86
N CYS A 23 6.33 -6.68 -2.79
CA CYS A 23 5.60 -5.49 -3.21
C CYS A 23 5.46 -4.55 -2.00
N THR A 24 6.34 -3.55 -1.91
CA THR A 24 6.21 -2.49 -0.91
C THR A 24 4.98 -1.67 -1.30
N GLU A 25 3.86 -1.91 -0.63
CA GLU A 25 2.65 -1.13 -0.85
C GLU A 25 2.85 0.29 -0.29
N ALA A 26 3.35 1.19 -1.12
CA ALA A 26 3.63 2.57 -0.72
C ALA A 26 2.38 3.30 -0.18
N LEU A 27 1.16 2.84 -0.50
CA LEU A 27 -0.10 3.36 0.06
C LEU A 27 -0.37 2.91 1.50
N THR A 28 0.14 1.76 1.95
CA THR A 28 -0.05 1.25 3.32
C THR A 28 1.20 1.41 4.19
N GLU A 29 2.38 1.60 3.60
CA GLU A 29 3.65 1.84 4.30
C GLU A 29 3.64 3.11 5.16
N GLN A 30 4.16 3.06 6.38
CA GLN A 30 4.32 4.26 7.21
C GLN A 30 5.45 5.15 6.64
N SER A 31 5.23 6.46 6.57
CA SER A 31 6.29 7.41 6.18
C SER A 31 7.38 7.45 7.26
N ALA A 32 8.64 7.53 6.86
CA ALA A 32 9.80 7.57 7.77
C ALA A 32 9.76 8.80 8.70
N GLN A 33 9.13 9.89 8.27
CA GLN A 33 8.87 11.06 9.11
C GLN A 33 7.38 11.22 9.40
N THR A 34 7.04 11.37 10.67
CA THR A 34 5.68 11.65 11.14
C THR A 34 5.50 13.11 11.53
N PHE A 35 4.24 13.51 11.72
CA PHE A 35 3.84 14.86 12.11
C PHE A 35 2.94 14.82 13.34
N THR A 36 3.00 15.85 14.18
CA THR A 36 2.16 15.94 15.38
C THR A 36 0.68 16.19 15.08
N GLN A 37 0.38 16.61 13.85
CA GLN A 37 -0.95 16.98 13.39
C GLN A 37 -1.06 16.81 11.87
N PRO A 38 -2.27 16.61 11.32
CA PRO A 38 -2.44 16.36 9.90
C PRO A 38 -2.04 17.58 9.07
N GLN A 39 -1.19 17.37 8.07
CA GLN A 39 -0.64 18.40 7.21
C GLN A 39 -1.37 18.54 5.86
N PRO A 40 -1.48 19.77 5.33
CA PRO A 40 -1.13 21.01 6.00
C PRO A 40 -2.14 21.37 7.10
N VAL A 41 -1.65 21.98 8.18
CA VAL A 41 -2.52 22.56 9.23
C VAL A 41 -3.44 23.65 8.65
N ASN A 42 -4.56 23.91 9.30
CA ASN A 42 -5.54 24.94 8.91
C ASN A 42 -5.93 24.86 7.42
N THR A 43 -6.22 23.64 6.95
CA THR A 43 -6.63 23.34 5.58
C THR A 43 -7.83 22.42 5.62
N LYS A 44 -8.86 22.74 4.84
CA LYS A 44 -10.11 21.98 4.78
C LYS A 44 -9.84 20.54 4.34
N THR A 45 -10.39 19.59 5.09
CA THR A 45 -10.43 18.17 4.71
C THR A 45 -11.47 17.95 3.61
N LEU A 46 -11.11 17.17 2.60
CA LEU A 46 -12.00 16.70 1.56
C LEU A 46 -12.65 15.40 2.00
N LEU A 47 -13.96 15.31 1.83
CA LEU A 47 -14.75 14.10 2.16
C LEU A 47 -14.72 13.04 1.07
N ARG A 48 -14.21 13.40 -0.12
CA ARG A 48 -14.11 12.53 -1.29
C ARG A 48 -12.88 12.87 -2.12
N PHE A 49 -12.33 11.88 -2.80
CA PHE A 49 -11.34 12.09 -3.84
C PHE A 49 -11.98 12.91 -4.97
N PRO A 50 -11.35 14.02 -5.42
CA PRO A 50 -11.88 14.80 -6.54
C PRO A 50 -11.84 14.02 -7.85
N GLY A 51 -12.71 14.37 -8.80
CA GLY A 51 -12.84 13.65 -10.07
C GLY A 51 -11.55 13.60 -10.90
N GLU A 52 -10.63 14.55 -10.71
CA GLU A 52 -9.30 14.50 -11.34
C GLU A 52 -8.43 13.34 -10.82
N LEU A 53 -8.64 12.89 -9.58
CA LEU A 53 -7.96 11.71 -9.01
C LEU A 53 -8.72 10.41 -9.26
N GLN A 54 -10.03 10.46 -9.47
CA GLN A 54 -10.83 9.25 -9.68
C GLN A 54 -10.51 8.59 -11.03
N GLY A 55 -10.45 7.26 -11.03
CA GLY A 55 -10.11 6.49 -12.22
C GLY A 55 -9.36 5.20 -11.89
N LYS A 56 -8.95 4.48 -12.94
CA LYS A 56 -8.07 3.32 -12.83
C LYS A 56 -6.67 3.70 -13.27
N TYR A 57 -5.67 3.26 -12.50
CA TYR A 57 -4.28 3.50 -12.81
C TYR A 57 -3.48 2.21 -12.70
N LEU A 58 -2.73 1.90 -13.76
CA LEU A 58 -1.80 0.79 -13.80
C LEU A 58 -0.50 1.18 -13.09
N SER A 59 -0.09 0.40 -12.09
CA SER A 59 1.20 0.55 -11.42
C SER A 59 2.32 0.22 -12.40
N MET A 60 3.35 1.07 -12.39
CA MET A 60 4.54 0.88 -13.19
C MET A 60 5.51 -0.14 -12.58
N ASP A 61 5.32 -0.51 -11.32
CA ASP A 61 6.25 -1.35 -10.56
C ASP A 61 5.85 -2.83 -10.58
N ASP A 62 4.57 -3.15 -10.38
CA ASP A 62 4.08 -4.52 -10.22
C ASP A 62 2.92 -4.89 -11.16
N SER A 63 2.53 -3.99 -12.08
CA SER A 63 1.38 -4.16 -12.98
C SER A 63 0.01 -4.32 -12.30
N SER A 64 -0.09 -4.07 -10.99
CA SER A 64 -1.38 -3.98 -10.31
C SER A 64 -2.16 -2.75 -10.78
N ILE A 65 -3.47 -2.75 -10.55
CA ILE A 65 -4.34 -1.60 -10.82
C ILE A 65 -4.79 -0.98 -9.51
N ILE A 66 -4.49 0.31 -9.30
CA ILE A 66 -5.20 1.08 -8.29
C ILE A 66 -6.48 1.67 -8.88
N LYS A 67 -7.59 1.54 -8.17
CA LYS A 67 -8.86 2.19 -8.50
C LYS A 67 -9.18 3.19 -7.41
N ILE A 68 -9.19 4.46 -7.80
CA ILE A 68 -9.54 5.56 -6.90
C ILE A 68 -11.01 5.89 -7.12
N GLU A 69 -11.80 5.65 -6.08
CA GLU A 69 -13.24 5.87 -6.06
C GLU A 69 -13.57 7.10 -5.21
N HIS A 70 -14.86 7.31 -4.93
CA HIS A 70 -15.33 8.48 -4.19
C HIS A 70 -14.63 8.67 -2.84
N ASN A 71 -14.49 7.62 -2.04
CA ASN A 71 -13.95 7.72 -0.68
C ASN A 71 -12.97 6.60 -0.32
N PHE A 72 -12.57 5.77 -1.29
CA PHE A 72 -11.61 4.70 -1.05
C PHE A 72 -10.70 4.50 -2.25
N ILE A 73 -9.57 3.84 -2.00
CA ILE A 73 -8.66 3.33 -3.01
C ILE A 73 -8.61 1.82 -2.80
N ILE A 74 -8.81 1.07 -3.88
CA ILE A 74 -8.53 -0.38 -3.92
C ILE A 74 -7.33 -0.64 -4.81
N ARG A 75 -6.56 -1.67 -4.49
CA ARG A 75 -5.50 -2.22 -5.34
C ARG A 75 -5.95 -3.59 -5.82
N VAL A 76 -5.87 -3.83 -7.12
CA VAL A 76 -6.30 -5.05 -7.79
C VAL A 76 -5.09 -5.71 -8.41
N TYR A 77 -4.87 -6.97 -8.06
CA TYR A 77 -3.87 -7.84 -8.63
C TYR A 77 -4.58 -8.87 -9.48
N GLU A 78 -4.41 -8.76 -10.79
CA GLU A 78 -5.11 -9.62 -11.76
C GLU A 78 -4.12 -10.10 -12.81
N GLY A 79 -4.07 -11.41 -13.04
CA GLY A 79 -3.24 -11.96 -14.10
C GLY A 79 -2.99 -13.45 -14.02
N TRP A 80 -2.28 -13.93 -15.04
CA TRP A 80 -1.81 -15.31 -15.12
C TRP A 80 -0.47 -15.46 -14.43
N ASN A 81 -0.45 -16.19 -13.32
CA ASN A 81 0.76 -16.54 -12.60
C ASN A 81 1.23 -17.92 -13.05
N LYS A 82 2.50 -18.02 -13.44
CA LYS A 82 3.10 -19.29 -13.85
C LYS A 82 3.86 -19.90 -12.68
N ILE A 83 3.42 -21.07 -12.24
CA ILE A 83 4.08 -21.84 -11.17
C ILE A 83 4.70 -23.11 -11.76
N ALA A 84 5.80 -23.56 -11.17
CA ALA A 84 6.40 -24.84 -11.52
C ALA A 84 5.47 -25.98 -11.09
N ASN A 85 5.45 -27.08 -11.85
CA ASN A 85 4.66 -28.27 -11.49
C ASN A 85 4.99 -28.80 -10.09
N SER A 86 6.25 -28.66 -9.64
CA SER A 86 6.70 -29.08 -8.31
C SER A 86 6.13 -28.25 -7.16
N ALA A 87 5.69 -27.01 -7.43
CA ALA A 87 5.01 -26.17 -6.45
C ALA A 87 3.53 -26.54 -6.29
N PHE A 88 2.99 -27.36 -7.19
CA PHE A 88 1.64 -27.88 -7.09
C PHE A 88 1.65 -29.15 -6.23
N ASP A 89 1.41 -28.97 -4.95
CA ASP A 89 1.45 -30.06 -3.98
C ASP A 89 0.09 -30.76 -3.83
N SER A 90 0.00 -31.68 -2.87
CA SER A 90 -1.21 -32.46 -2.61
C SER A 90 -2.38 -31.66 -2.03
N SER A 91 -2.18 -30.38 -1.68
CA SER A 91 -3.25 -29.51 -1.19
C SER A 91 -4.19 -29.05 -2.29
N PHE A 92 -3.87 -29.28 -3.57
CA PHE A 92 -4.74 -28.94 -4.69
C PHE A 92 -5.21 -30.18 -5.46
N THR A 93 -6.34 -30.03 -6.14
CA THR A 93 -6.94 -31.05 -7.01
C THR A 93 -7.39 -30.44 -8.32
N TRP A 94 -7.12 -31.14 -9.43
CA TRP A 94 -7.58 -30.71 -10.74
C TRP A 94 -9.06 -31.01 -10.93
N SER A 95 -9.77 -30.06 -11.53
CA SER A 95 -11.16 -30.19 -11.97
C SER A 95 -11.34 -29.44 -13.30
N ASN A 96 -11.32 -30.19 -14.41
CA ASN A 96 -11.38 -29.66 -15.77
C ASN A 96 -10.32 -28.57 -16.05
N ASP A 97 -10.79 -27.34 -16.26
CA ASP A 97 -10.02 -26.12 -16.58
C ASP A 97 -9.55 -25.37 -15.33
N SER A 98 -9.61 -26.02 -14.17
CA SER A 98 -9.43 -25.37 -12.88
C SER A 98 -8.71 -26.24 -11.87
N VAL A 99 -8.17 -25.59 -10.84
CA VAL A 99 -7.62 -26.23 -9.65
C VAL A 99 -8.46 -25.82 -8.43
N ILE A 100 -8.73 -26.78 -7.57
CA ILE A 100 -9.51 -26.62 -6.34
C ILE A 100 -8.59 -26.90 -5.17
N GLU A 101 -8.48 -25.96 -4.25
CA GLU A 101 -7.76 -26.13 -2.99
C GLU A 101 -8.55 -27.06 -2.07
N LYS A 102 -7.89 -28.04 -1.47
CA LYS A 102 -8.53 -29.02 -0.59
C LYS A 102 -8.77 -28.40 0.79
N GLY A 103 -10.00 -28.49 1.26
CA GLY A 103 -10.39 -27.93 2.56
C GLY A 103 -10.90 -26.49 2.46
N SER A 104 -10.75 -25.84 1.30
CA SER A 104 -11.59 -24.72 0.87
C SER A 104 -12.49 -25.18 -0.28
N GLU A 105 -13.55 -24.43 -0.59
CA GLU A 105 -14.29 -24.61 -1.84
C GLU A 105 -13.75 -23.70 -2.94
N GLN A 106 -12.53 -23.15 -2.76
CA GLN A 106 -11.98 -22.12 -3.63
C GLN A 106 -11.42 -22.74 -4.91
N LYS A 107 -11.90 -22.21 -6.04
CA LYS A 107 -11.62 -22.68 -7.39
C LYS A 107 -10.85 -21.61 -8.16
N TYR A 108 -9.76 -22.00 -8.81
CA TYR A 108 -8.92 -21.12 -9.62
C TYR A 108 -8.86 -21.66 -11.04
N TYR A 109 -9.10 -20.79 -12.04
CA TYR A 109 -8.88 -21.18 -13.43
C TYR A 109 -7.41 -21.47 -13.67
N ALA A 110 -7.11 -22.58 -14.33
CA ALA A 110 -5.74 -23.03 -14.50
C ALA A 110 -5.53 -23.76 -15.83
N ILE A 111 -4.39 -23.50 -16.45
CA ILE A 111 -3.94 -24.13 -17.68
C ILE A 111 -2.70 -24.97 -17.37
N LYS A 112 -2.81 -26.29 -17.55
CA LYS A 112 -1.69 -27.21 -17.39
C LYS A 112 -0.77 -27.17 -18.61
N GLN A 113 0.53 -27.05 -18.37
CA GLN A 113 1.58 -27.11 -19.39
C GLN A 113 2.60 -28.20 -19.00
N LYS A 114 3.55 -28.49 -19.90
CA LYS A 114 4.52 -29.57 -19.73
C LYS A 114 5.26 -29.53 -18.37
N ASN A 115 5.77 -28.35 -17.99
CA ASN A 115 6.60 -28.16 -16.79
C ASN A 115 6.01 -27.15 -15.78
N SER A 116 4.85 -26.60 -16.08
CA SER A 116 4.28 -25.50 -15.32
C SER A 116 2.77 -25.50 -15.37
N ILE A 117 2.17 -24.77 -14.45
CA ILE A 117 0.75 -24.49 -14.43
C ILE A 117 0.60 -22.97 -14.46
N SER A 118 -0.23 -22.47 -15.36
CA SER A 118 -0.64 -21.06 -15.35
C SER A 118 -1.95 -20.98 -14.59
N VAL A 119 -1.98 -20.25 -13.48
CA VAL A 119 -3.17 -20.05 -12.65
C VAL A 119 -3.60 -18.60 -12.81
N TYR A 120 -4.89 -18.38 -13.06
CA TYR A 120 -5.46 -17.06 -13.04
C TYR A 120 -5.69 -16.62 -11.60
N THR A 121 -5.12 -15.48 -11.23
CA THR A 121 -5.32 -14.88 -9.91
C THR A 121 -6.06 -13.58 -10.08
N TYR A 122 -7.10 -13.40 -9.26
CA TYR A 122 -7.77 -12.13 -9.06
C TYR A 122 -7.84 -11.90 -7.56
N PHE A 123 -7.19 -10.84 -7.08
CA PHE A 123 -7.22 -10.42 -5.69
C PHE A 123 -7.37 -8.90 -5.64
N GLN A 124 -8.18 -8.41 -4.70
CA GLN A 124 -8.30 -6.98 -4.46
C GLN A 124 -8.17 -6.69 -2.98
N ASP A 125 -7.48 -5.61 -2.65
CA ASP A 125 -7.37 -5.10 -1.29
C ASP A 125 -7.82 -3.64 -1.21
N THR A 126 -8.51 -3.28 -0.13
CA THR A 126 -8.89 -1.90 0.14
C THR A 126 -7.75 -1.23 0.90
N VAL A 127 -6.87 -0.58 0.14
CA VAL A 127 -5.65 0.02 0.70
C VAL A 127 -5.92 1.29 1.50
N ILE A 128 -6.93 2.08 1.12
CA ILE A 128 -7.29 3.34 1.81
C ILE A 128 -8.80 3.54 1.85
N VAL A 129 -9.33 3.94 3.00
CA VAL A 129 -10.70 4.45 3.16
C VAL A 129 -10.64 5.80 3.87
N LEU A 130 -11.15 6.86 3.24
CA LEU A 130 -11.23 8.17 3.86
C LEU A 130 -12.15 8.12 5.08
N ASN A 131 -11.65 8.68 6.18
CA ASN A 131 -12.33 8.72 7.46
C ASN A 131 -12.10 10.09 8.09
N ALA A 132 -13.20 10.76 8.47
CA ALA A 132 -13.17 12.12 9.00
C ALA A 132 -12.37 12.28 10.31
N SER A 133 -12.04 11.20 11.03
CA SER A 133 -11.20 11.24 12.22
C SER A 133 -9.77 10.75 11.98
N THR A 134 -9.55 9.68 11.21
CA THR A 134 -8.24 9.00 11.14
C THR A 134 -7.56 9.02 9.77
N VAL A 135 -8.29 9.25 8.67
CA VAL A 135 -7.74 9.22 7.30
C VAL A 135 -8.26 10.41 6.51
N LEU A 136 -7.47 11.48 6.46
CA LEU A 136 -7.88 12.79 5.94
C LEU A 136 -7.22 13.09 4.61
N LEU A 137 -8.00 13.55 3.63
CA LEU A 137 -7.48 14.07 2.37
C LEU A 137 -7.48 15.61 2.40
N LYS A 138 -6.33 16.24 2.12
CA LYS A 138 -6.21 17.71 2.05
C LYS A 138 -5.62 18.15 0.71
N LYS A 139 -6.14 19.23 0.12
CA LYS A 139 -5.56 19.84 -1.11
C LYS A 139 -4.75 21.08 -0.76
N PHE A 140 -3.52 21.16 -1.25
CA PHE A 140 -2.65 22.32 -1.04
C PHE A 140 -1.65 22.50 -2.17
N LYS A 141 -1.64 23.71 -2.76
CA LYS A 141 -0.69 24.11 -3.82
C LYS A 141 -0.60 23.13 -5.00
N GLY A 142 -1.75 22.65 -5.47
CA GLY A 142 -1.84 21.73 -6.62
C GLY A 142 -1.70 20.26 -6.27
N ASN A 143 -1.27 19.94 -5.05
CA ASN A 143 -1.05 18.57 -4.58
C ASN A 143 -2.13 18.13 -3.59
N TYR A 144 -2.26 16.81 -3.46
CA TYR A 144 -3.11 16.17 -2.48
C TYR A 144 -2.27 15.52 -1.40
N TYR A 145 -2.71 15.60 -0.16
CA TYR A 145 -2.02 15.05 0.99
C TYR A 145 -2.95 14.10 1.71
N LEU A 146 -2.57 12.82 1.71
CA LEU A 146 -3.24 11.76 2.44
C LEU A 146 -2.61 11.69 3.83
N ASN A 147 -3.41 11.98 4.84
CA ASN A 147 -3.00 12.01 6.24
C ASN A 147 -3.61 10.81 6.94
N GLN A 148 -2.78 9.92 7.46
CA GLN A 148 -3.22 8.76 8.21
C GLN A 148 -2.73 8.86 9.65
N GLN A 149 -3.67 8.81 10.58
CA GLN A 149 -3.36 8.77 11.99
C GLN A 149 -2.74 7.41 12.33
N LEU A 150 -1.57 7.44 12.95
CA LEU A 150 -0.86 6.25 13.43
C LEU A 150 -1.19 5.99 14.89
N ASP A 151 -1.24 7.06 15.68
CA ASP A 151 -1.68 7.06 17.08
C ASP A 151 -2.23 8.46 17.47
N ASN A 152 -2.51 8.68 18.76
CA ASN A 152 -3.11 9.92 19.26
C ASN A 152 -2.30 11.19 18.96
N HIS A 153 -1.00 11.07 18.67
CA HIS A 153 -0.10 12.20 18.46
C HIS A 153 0.68 12.14 17.14
N ASN A 154 0.55 11.07 16.37
CA ASN A 154 1.36 10.83 15.17
C ASN A 154 0.53 10.68 13.91
N TRP A 155 0.94 11.40 12.87
CA TRP A 155 0.35 11.37 11.55
C TRP A 155 1.40 11.02 10.50
N SER A 156 1.11 10.01 9.67
CA SER A 156 1.81 9.76 8.40
C SER A 156 1.20 10.63 7.32
N VAL A 157 2.04 11.26 6.50
CA VAL A 157 1.60 12.14 5.41
C VAL A 157 2.22 11.67 4.11
N LYS A 158 1.36 11.35 3.14
CA LYS A 158 1.76 11.02 1.76
C LYS A 158 1.25 12.07 0.80
N MET A 159 2.02 12.36 -0.23
CA MET A 159 1.67 13.33 -1.25
C MET A 159 1.28 12.62 -2.54
N ILE A 160 0.07 12.89 -3.02
CA ILE A 160 -0.42 12.46 -4.33
C ILE A 160 -0.30 13.64 -5.29
N ASN A 161 0.42 13.43 -6.38
CA ASN A 161 0.49 14.37 -7.49
C ASN A 161 -0.12 13.75 -8.74
N ILE A 162 -0.79 14.58 -9.53
CA ILE A 162 -1.25 14.19 -10.85
C ILE A 162 -0.67 15.14 -11.89
N SER A 163 -0.10 14.58 -12.94
CA SER A 163 0.41 15.33 -14.08
C SER A 163 0.05 14.58 -15.36
N LYS A 164 -0.83 15.19 -16.18
CA LYS A 164 -1.45 14.55 -17.34
C LYS A 164 -2.12 13.23 -16.94
N ASN A 165 -1.57 12.10 -17.39
CA ASN A 165 -2.07 10.76 -17.10
C ASN A 165 -1.19 10.00 -16.10
N LYS A 166 -0.21 10.65 -15.47
CA LYS A 166 0.64 10.04 -14.43
C LYS A 166 0.13 10.44 -13.05
N LEU A 167 -0.16 9.46 -12.19
CA LEU A 167 -0.35 9.64 -10.76
C LEU A 167 0.94 9.23 -10.06
N MET A 168 1.46 10.08 -9.19
CA MET A 168 2.68 9.82 -8.42
C MET A 168 2.31 9.85 -6.94
N LEU A 169 2.64 8.76 -6.26
CA LEU A 169 2.58 8.69 -4.81
C LEU A 169 3.98 8.94 -4.26
N ASN A 170 4.07 9.95 -3.41
CA ASN A 170 5.31 10.36 -2.79
C ASN A 170 5.19 10.26 -1.28
N ALA A 171 6.26 9.85 -0.61
CA ALA A 171 6.34 9.78 0.84
C ALA A 171 7.72 10.23 1.31
N VAL A 172 7.84 10.50 2.60
CA VAL A 172 9.14 10.72 3.23
C VAL A 172 9.71 9.35 3.55
N PHE A 173 10.83 8.95 2.94
CA PHE A 173 11.39 7.60 3.09
C PHE A 173 12.73 7.56 3.83
N ASP A 174 13.55 8.61 3.71
CA ASP A 174 14.83 8.68 4.41
C ASP A 174 14.83 9.82 5.44
N SER A 175 15.10 9.49 6.71
CA SER A 175 15.24 10.45 7.79
C SER A 175 16.66 11.02 7.88
N THR A 176 17.64 10.47 7.15
CA THR A 176 19.04 10.93 7.20
C THR A 176 19.22 12.35 6.65
N HIS A 177 18.38 12.77 5.71
CA HIS A 177 18.36 14.15 5.19
C HIS A 177 17.64 15.15 6.10
N LEU A 178 16.94 14.69 7.14
CA LEU A 178 16.25 15.53 8.12
C LEU A 178 17.13 15.89 9.33
N ILE A 179 18.35 15.35 9.40
CA ILE A 179 19.37 15.69 10.41
C ILE A 179 20.11 16.97 9.99
N ILE A 180 19.39 18.08 9.90
CA ILE A 180 20.01 19.41 9.91
C ILE A 180 19.30 20.19 11.02
N ASP A 181 19.74 19.93 12.27
CA ASP A 181 19.79 20.88 13.41
C ASP A 181 19.76 20.24 14.80
N THR A 182 19.82 18.90 14.94
CA THR A 182 19.99 18.28 16.27
C THR A 182 21.12 17.26 16.29
N VAL A 183 22.34 17.74 16.51
CA VAL A 183 23.45 16.92 17.03
C VAL A 183 23.11 16.55 18.47
N THR A 184 22.92 15.25 18.76
CA THR A 184 23.63 14.51 19.81
C THR A 184 23.17 13.05 19.88
N SER A 185 24.18 12.16 19.83
CA SER A 185 24.32 10.85 20.50
C SER A 185 23.29 9.73 20.26
N GLU A 186 23.79 8.64 19.66
CA GLU A 186 23.66 7.25 20.11
C GLU A 186 22.38 6.89 20.88
N ASP A 187 21.29 6.74 20.14
CA ASP A 187 20.29 5.69 20.29
C ASP A 187 19.38 5.81 19.06
N ILE A 188 19.07 4.71 18.37
CA ILE A 188 18.20 4.72 17.18
C ILE A 188 16.75 4.93 17.64
N ALA A 189 16.46 6.09 18.23
CA ALA A 189 15.11 6.53 18.53
C ALA A 189 14.44 6.95 17.20
N ALA A 190 13.20 6.52 17.00
CA ALA A 190 12.41 6.96 15.86
C ALA A 190 12.41 8.50 15.76
N PRO A 191 12.47 9.08 14.54
CA PRO A 191 12.51 10.52 14.36
C PRO A 191 11.38 11.20 15.11
N LYS A 192 11.68 12.29 15.83
CA LYS A 192 10.64 13.04 16.55
C LYS A 192 9.60 13.57 15.55
N PRO A 193 8.29 13.53 15.88
CA PRO A 193 7.26 14.02 14.98
C PRO A 193 7.39 15.52 14.75
N LEU A 194 7.28 15.96 13.50
CA LEU A 194 7.41 17.38 13.15
C LEU A 194 6.12 18.14 13.46
N ASN A 195 6.27 19.30 14.11
CA ASN A 195 5.19 20.24 14.33
C ASN A 195 5.34 21.45 13.40
N LEU A 196 4.94 21.28 12.14
CA LEU A 196 5.08 22.34 11.13
C LEU A 196 3.83 23.20 11.03
N SER A 197 4.03 24.52 10.98
CA SER A 197 3.02 25.46 10.49
C SER A 197 2.78 25.26 8.99
N LYS A 198 1.68 25.81 8.46
CA LYS A 198 1.36 25.75 7.03
C LYS A 198 2.45 26.37 6.13
N LYS A 199 3.14 27.40 6.63
CA LYS A 199 4.24 28.07 5.91
C LYS A 199 5.50 27.21 5.91
N GLU A 200 5.82 26.57 7.03
CA GLU A 200 6.95 25.64 7.14
C GLU A 200 6.70 24.37 6.33
N PHE A 201 5.49 23.80 6.38
CA PHE A 201 5.12 22.67 5.54
C PHE A 201 5.27 22.97 4.04
N LYS A 202 4.92 24.20 3.62
CA LYS A 202 5.19 24.63 2.23
C LYS A 202 6.68 24.58 1.91
N LYS A 203 7.55 25.11 2.77
CA LYS A 203 9.00 25.04 2.57
C LYS A 203 9.48 23.59 2.57
N TYR A 204 8.97 22.78 3.49
CA TYR A 204 9.29 21.36 3.61
C TYR A 204 9.00 20.58 2.32
N VAL A 205 7.86 20.83 1.68
CA VAL A 205 7.52 20.25 0.37
C VAL A 205 8.44 20.77 -0.74
N GLN A 206 8.80 22.06 -0.71
CA GLN A 206 9.68 22.68 -1.71
C GLN A 206 11.14 22.23 -1.63
N SER A 207 11.56 21.68 -0.48
CA SER A 207 12.89 21.11 -0.28
C SER A 207 13.03 19.67 -0.79
N ASN A 208 12.06 19.15 -1.56
CA ASN A 208 12.06 17.78 -2.10
C ASN A 208 12.14 16.66 -1.05
N ASN A 209 11.62 16.90 0.16
CA ASN A 209 11.56 15.87 1.21
C ASN A 209 10.55 14.73 0.92
N PHE A 210 9.69 14.88 -0.08
CA PHE A 210 8.78 13.84 -0.53
C PHE A 210 9.36 13.20 -1.79
N GLU A 211 9.74 11.93 -1.70
CA GLU A 211 10.31 11.15 -2.79
C GLU A 211 9.25 10.30 -3.48
N GLU A 212 9.38 10.11 -4.79
CA GLU A 212 8.49 9.21 -5.55
C GLU A 212 8.67 7.78 -5.03
N ARG A 213 7.57 7.19 -4.56
CA ARG A 213 7.53 5.81 -4.05
C ARG A 213 6.87 4.86 -5.03
N GLU A 214 5.85 5.36 -5.72
CA GLU A 214 5.12 4.57 -6.69
C GLU A 214 4.55 5.49 -7.77
N ALA A 215 4.63 5.03 -9.01
CA ALA A 215 4.13 5.71 -10.18
C ALA A 215 3.05 4.88 -10.86
N PHE A 216 1.99 5.55 -11.31
CA PHE A 216 0.89 4.91 -12.00
C PHE A 216 0.50 5.68 -13.26
N ILE A 217 0.04 4.95 -14.27
CA ILE A 217 -0.49 5.50 -15.52
C ILE A 217 -2.00 5.29 -15.57
N ARG A 218 -2.75 6.36 -15.81
CA ARG A 218 -4.20 6.30 -15.97
C ARG A 218 -4.57 5.47 -17.19
N VAL A 219 -5.47 4.50 -17.00
CA VAL A 219 -5.99 3.61 -18.04
C VAL A 219 -7.49 3.82 -18.29
N GLU A 220 -8.22 4.37 -17.31
CA GLU A 220 -9.64 4.78 -17.40
C GLU A 220 -9.90 6.02 -16.52
#